data_AF-A0A3D2L9F0-F1
#
_entry.id   AF-A0A3D2L9F0-F1
#
_cell.length_a   1.000
_cell.length_b   1.000
_cell.length_c   1.000
_cell.angle_alpha   90.00
_cell.angle_beta   90.00
_cell.angle_gamma   90.00
#
_symmetry.space_group_name_H-M   'P 1'
#
loop_
_entity.id
_entity.type
_entity.pdbx_description
1 polymer ?
#
loop_
_entity_poly.entity_id
_entity_poly.type
_entity_poly.pdbx_seq_one_letter_code
_entity_poly.pdbx_strand_id
1 'polypeptide(L)' 'VQGAAMGGGAGLVAACDVAVAMKGTKFRFSEVRLGLTPATISPYVIEAIGARWAKALFTTAETFDAEYAEKLGLV' A
#
# COMPACT_ATOMS: atom_id res chain seq x y z
N VAL A 1 -8.01 -6.99 6.36
CA VAL A 1 -7.81 -7.15 4.90
C VAL A 1 -7.74 -8.62 4.55
N GLN A 2 -8.51 -9.06 3.55
CA GLN A 2 -8.50 -10.42 3.02
C GLN A 2 -8.40 -10.35 1.49
N GLY A 3 -7.69 -11.28 0.86
CA GLY A 3 -7.54 -11.33 -0.60
C GLY A 3 -6.56 -10.27 -1.13
N ALA A 4 -7.03 -9.33 -1.95
CA ALA A 4 -6.18 -8.31 -2.56
C ALA A 4 -6.65 -6.89 -2.21
N ALA A 5 -5.71 -6.02 -1.87
CA ALA A 5 -5.93 -4.58 -1.69
C ALA A 5 -5.04 -3.81 -2.67
N MET A 6 -5.66 -3.22 -3.70
CA MET A 6 -4.94 -2.50 -4.75
C MET A 6 -5.42 -1.05 -4.90
N GLY A 7 -4.49 -0.17 -5.27
CA GLY A 7 -4.74 1.26 -5.48
C GLY A 7 -5.43 1.89 -4.26
N GLY A 8 -6.63 2.44 -4.48
CA GLY A 8 -7.46 3.01 -3.41
C GLY A 8 -7.70 2.08 -2.22
N GLY A 9 -7.79 0.76 -2.42
CA GLY A 9 -7.94 -0.20 -1.33
C GLY A 9 -6.69 -0.29 -0.44
N ALA A 10 -5.49 -0.23 -1.02
CA ALA A 10 -4.23 -0.17 -0.25
C ALA A 10 -4.08 1.20 0.43
N GLY A 11 -4.55 2.28 -0.21
CA GLY A 11 -4.61 3.60 0.39
C GLY A 11 -5.55 3.69 1.60
N LEU A 12 -6.72 3.03 1.54
CA LEU A 12 -7.65 2.97 2.66
C LEU A 12 -7.04 2.25 3.87
N VAL A 13 -6.27 1.18 3.62
CA VAL A 13 -5.52 0.48 4.66
C VAL A 13 -4.54 1.42 5.36
N ALA A 14 -3.78 2.20 4.61
CA ALA A 14 -2.85 3.18 5.17
C ALA A 14 -3.53 4.32 5.96
N ALA A 15 -4.81 4.58 5.73
CA ALA A 15 -5.58 5.61 6.43
C ALA A 15 -6.25 5.09 7.71
N CYS A 16 -6.14 3.80 8.04
CA CYS A 16 -6.70 3.23 9.26
C CYS A 16 -5.73 3.38 10.44
N ASP A 17 -6.25 3.65 11.64
CA ASP A 17 -5.44 3.65 12.87
C ASP A 17 -4.85 2.26 13.18
N VAL A 18 -5.61 1.21 12.85
CA VAL A 18 -5.21 -0.19 12.98
C VAL A 18 -5.67 -0.93 11.74
N ALA A 19 -4.75 -1.67 11.12
CA ALA A 19 -5.06 -2.60 10.06
C ALA A 19 -4.61 -4.02 10.46
N VAL A 20 -5.29 -5.04 9.94
CA VAL A 20 -4.94 -6.44 10.15
C VAL A 20 -5.07 -7.15 8.82
N ALA A 21 -4.08 -7.93 8.40
CA ALA A 21 -4.09 -8.65 7.13
C ALA A 21 -3.98 -10.17 7.32
N MET A 22 -4.70 -10.95 6.51
CA MET A 22 -4.48 -12.39 6.42
C MET A 22 -3.14 -12.68 5.72
N LYS A 23 -2.44 -13.75 6.10
CA LYS A 23 -1.11 -14.13 5.58
C LYS A 23 -1.01 -14.18 4.03
N GLY A 24 -2.11 -14.52 3.34
CA GLY A 24 -2.17 -14.56 1.88
C GLY A 24 -2.51 -13.24 1.20
N THR A 25 -2.69 -12.14 1.95
CA THR A 25 -3.13 -10.86 1.39
C THR A 25 -2.06 -10.26 0.49
N LYS A 26 -2.47 -9.70 -0.65
CA LYS A 26 -1.59 -9.01 -1.59
C LYS A 26 -1.92 -7.52 -1.67
N PHE A 27 -0.89 -6.70 -1.69
CA PHE A 27 -0.97 -5.24 -1.76
C PHE A 27 -0.26 -4.72 -3.02
N ARG A 28 -0.76 -3.61 -3.58
CA ARG A 28 -0.13 -2.89 -4.69
C ARG A 28 -0.66 -1.46 -4.81
N PHE A 29 0.23 -0.50 -5.07
CA PHE A 29 -0.13 0.83 -5.59
C PHE A 29 -0.03 0.79 -7.13
N SER A 30 -1.14 0.55 -7.82
CA SER A 30 -1.16 0.19 -9.24
C SER A 30 -1.25 1.36 -10.22
N GLU A 31 -1.41 2.58 -9.72
CA GLU A 31 -1.77 3.78 -10.47
C GLU A 31 -0.82 4.06 -11.64
N VAL A 32 0.49 3.90 -11.44
CA VAL A 32 1.50 4.17 -12.48
C VAL A 32 1.39 3.22 -13.68
N ARG A 33 0.78 2.04 -13.52
CA ARG A 33 0.49 1.14 -14.65
C ARG A 33 -0.60 1.67 -15.58
N LEU A 34 -1.39 2.64 -15.11
CA LEU A 34 -2.45 3.31 -15.85
C LEU A 34 -2.03 4.72 -16.29
N GLY A 35 -0.76 5.10 -16.13
CA GLY A 35 -0.29 6.46 -16.38
C GLY A 35 -0.78 7.48 -15.35
N LEU A 36 -1.17 7.02 -14.16
CA LEU A 36 -1.67 7.86 -13.06
C LEU A 36 -0.66 7.90 -11.91
N THR A 37 -0.89 8.79 -10.96
CA THR A 37 -0.18 8.81 -9.68
C THR A 37 -1.16 8.55 -8.54
N PRO A 38 -0.73 7.92 -7.42
CA PRO A 38 -1.59 7.65 -6.25
C PRO A 38 -1.86 8.93 -5.44
N ALA A 39 -2.35 9.98 -6.10
CA ALA A 39 -2.38 11.35 -5.57
C ALA A 39 -3.20 11.46 -4.28
N THR A 40 -4.42 10.92 -4.27
CA THR A 40 -5.37 11.04 -3.14
C THR A 40 -4.98 10.18 -1.93
N ILE A 41 -4.27 9.08 -2.15
CA ILE A 41 -3.88 8.15 -1.08
C ILE A 41 -2.45 8.40 -0.58
N SER A 42 -1.64 9.15 -1.34
CA SER A 42 -0.23 9.33 -1.05
C SER A 42 0.09 9.91 0.34
N PRO A 43 -0.66 10.87 0.91
CA PRO A 43 -0.32 11.40 2.23
C PRO A 43 -0.38 10.32 3.32
N TYR A 44 -1.46 9.53 3.32
CA TYR A 44 -1.67 8.45 4.31
C TYR A 44 -0.64 7.33 4.17
N VAL A 45 -0.30 6.94 2.93
CA VAL A 45 0.72 5.92 2.71
C VAL A 45 2.10 6.42 3.12
N ILE A 46 2.45 7.66 2.81
CA ILE A 46 3.74 8.25 3.22
C ILE A 46 3.83 8.34 4.75
N GLU A 47 2.72 8.66 5.42
CA GLU A 47 2.63 8.66 6.88
C GLU A 47 2.81 7.25 7.47
N ALA A 48 2.13 6.25 6.91
CA ALA A 48 2.16 4.88 7.41
C ALA A 48 3.52 4.18 7.23
N ILE A 49 4.13 4.26 6.04
CA ILE A 49 5.34 3.47 5.70
C ILE A 49 6.59 4.32 5.41
N GLY A 50 6.46 5.64 5.51
CA GLY A 50 7.55 6.59 5.23
C GLY A 50 7.80 6.84 3.74
N ALA A 51 8.34 8.03 3.45
CA ALA A 51 8.55 8.51 2.08
C ALA A 51 9.49 7.62 1.24
N ARG A 52 10.47 6.95 1.85
CA ARG A 52 11.43 6.08 1.14
C ARG A 52 10.73 4.88 0.52
N TRP A 53 9.94 4.16 1.32
CA TRP A 53 9.23 2.97 0.86
C TRP A 53 8.05 3.34 -0.03
N ALA A 54 7.29 4.39 0.33
CA ALA A 54 6.23 4.91 -0.51
C ALA A 54 6.73 5.23 -1.93
N LYS A 55 7.86 5.94 -2.06
CA LYS A 55 8.44 6.27 -3.37
C LYS A 55 8.81 5.03 -4.17
N ALA A 56 9.41 4.02 -3.55
CA ALA A 56 9.74 2.77 -4.22
C ALA A 56 8.48 2.07 -4.74
N LEU A 57 7.52 1.81 -3.85
CA LEU A 57 6.29 1.06 -4.18
C LEU A 57 5.35 1.80 -5.14
N PHE A 58 5.30 3.14 -5.08
CA PHE A 58 4.56 3.95 -6.05
C PHE A 58 5.17 3.89 -7.44
N THR A 59 6.51 3.87 -7.53
CA THR A 59 7.20 3.92 -8.83
C THR A 59 7.26 2.55 -9.49
N THR A 60 7.44 1.47 -8.72
CA THR A 60 7.53 0.11 -9.26
C THR A 60 6.15 -0.50 -9.55
N ALA A 61 5.10 -0.08 -8.82
CA ALA A 61 3.81 -0.76 -8.80
C ALA A 61 3.92 -2.28 -8.59
N GLU A 62 4.95 -2.70 -7.85
CA GLU A 62 5.16 -4.10 -7.56
C GLU A 62 4.11 -4.62 -6.57
N THR A 63 3.92 -5.94 -6.57
CA THR A 63 3.01 -6.59 -5.62
C THR A 63 3.82 -7.10 -4.46
N PHE A 64 3.33 -6.86 -3.25
CA PHE A 64 3.93 -7.37 -2.04
C PHE A 64 2.88 -8.07 -1.17
N ASP A 65 3.34 -8.90 -0.23
CA ASP A 65 2.48 -9.69 0.65
C ASP A 65 2.28 -9.05 2.03
N ALA A 66 1.45 -9.69 2.84
CA ALA A 66 1.12 -9.25 4.18
C ALA A 66 2.35 -9.18 5.10
N GLU A 67 3.30 -10.11 4.94
CA GLU A 67 4.52 -10.16 5.77
C GLU A 67 5.44 -8.98 5.47
N TYR A 68 5.54 -8.58 4.19
CA TYR A 68 6.24 -7.36 3.82
C TYR A 68 5.47 -6.12 4.26
N ALA A 69 4.14 -6.11 4.12
CA ALA A 69 3.30 -4.99 4.56
C ALA A 69 3.45 -4.73 6.07
N GLU A 70 3.49 -5.78 6.89
CA GLU A 70 3.71 -5.70 8.34
C GLU A 70 5.09 -5.10 8.66
N LYS A 71 6.15 -5.57 8.00
CA LYS A 71 7.52 -5.04 8.18
C LYS A 71 7.63 -3.56 7.83
N LEU A 72 6.81 -3.08 6.90
CA LEU A 72 6.76 -1.67 6.51
C LEU A 72 5.93 -0.80 7.46
N GLY A 73 5.10 -1.41 8.32
CA GLY A 73 4.12 -0.70 9.16
C GLY A 73 2.82 -0.34 8.44
N LEU A 74 2.51 -0.98 7.32
CA LEU A 74 1.25 -0.74 6.59
C LEU A 74 0.05 -1.45 7.24
N VAL A 75 0.30 -2.61 7.85
CA VAL A 75 -0.66 -3.46 8.56
C VAL A 75 -0.02 -4.06 9.80
#